data_AF-A0A1M7KPS7-F1
#
_entry.id   AF-A0A1M7KPS7-F1
#
_cell.length_a   1.000
_cell.length_b   1.000
_cell.length_c   1.000
_cell.angle_alpha   90.00
_cell.angle_beta   90.00
_cell.angle_gamma   90.00
#
_symmetry.space_group_name_H-M   'P 1'
#
loop_
_entity.id
_entity.type
_entity.pdbx_description
1 polymer ?
#
loop_
_entity_poly.entity_id
_entity_poly.type
_entity_poly.pdbx_seq_one_letter_code
_entity_poly.pdbx_strand_id
1 'polypeptide(L)'
;MQKAKEKGILCVLLAFLMSVGVLAGVFTPKKYALAAEDFRMWRQLDDRWGNTAIGGTTVRKSGCYITSIAMVAVASGARDTKDFDPGVFAKQLNDMGAFSSGGALIAWASINKAVPEISIATANLNFKSKDQKGKAAEMKEYLDKGMYVICNVGGHWVYVDGIIGDDVYMADPAKDDILMFKAYNNSSITFYQALNGKNKYSGFTPLKTENDAKASSTTTTLTSTSMTTASTTVTSSASSGKTSTTTSTTSVKTSAAVTSTLKAAVSSAAVKAVPKEYKTGEYYCTSAETVRIYADVKDSKSAVASLEYGNIVNVLSVNGSYGEVKIGGKKGWADLEKLEYAGAAQKLSAGDINGDGSADAYDLALVNEYITSREKLPEGVSVLTSWEIKAADLSDDGEINNTDVLLYLMRICN
;
A
#
# COMPACT_ATOMS: atom_id res chain seq x y z
N MET A 1 17.35 -28.66 73.11
CA MET A 1 15.98 -28.74 72.55
C MET A 1 15.54 -27.51 71.74
N GLN A 2 16.13 -26.32 71.95
CA GLN A 2 15.74 -25.08 71.24
C GLN A 2 16.09 -25.05 69.74
N LYS A 3 17.29 -25.55 69.35
CA LYS A 3 17.73 -25.63 67.93
C LYS A 3 16.93 -26.60 67.04
N ALA A 4 16.22 -27.56 67.64
CA ALA A 4 15.37 -28.50 66.88
C ALA A 4 14.00 -27.87 66.56
N LYS A 5 13.50 -26.99 67.43
CA LYS A 5 12.25 -26.25 67.22
C LYS A 5 12.37 -25.19 66.12
N GLU A 6 13.50 -24.50 66.03
CA GLU A 6 13.74 -23.49 64.98
C GLU A 6 13.81 -24.08 63.57
N LYS A 7 14.45 -25.25 63.40
CA LYS A 7 14.49 -25.95 62.10
C LYS A 7 13.13 -26.51 61.69
N GLY A 8 12.33 -26.99 62.65
CA GLY A 8 10.97 -27.46 62.39
C GLY A 8 10.03 -26.34 61.92
N ILE A 9 10.11 -25.17 62.55
CA ILE A 9 9.30 -23.99 62.20
C ILE A 9 9.70 -23.42 60.83
N LEU A 10 11.00 -23.38 60.51
CA LEU A 10 11.49 -22.92 59.21
C LEU A 10 11.09 -23.87 58.07
N CYS A 11 11.11 -25.19 58.30
CA CYS A 11 10.64 -26.18 57.31
C CYS A 11 9.12 -26.13 57.08
N VAL A 12 8.33 -25.84 58.12
CA VAL A 12 6.87 -25.67 57.98
C VAL A 12 6.52 -24.36 57.26
N LEU A 13 7.26 -23.27 57.51
CA LEU A 13 7.12 -22.01 56.77
C LEU A 13 7.52 -22.13 55.30
N LEU A 14 8.59 -22.88 54.98
CA LEU A 14 8.99 -23.17 53.60
C LEU A 14 7.97 -24.06 52.86
N ALA A 15 7.39 -25.05 53.55
CA ALA A 15 6.33 -25.89 52.99
C ALA A 15 5.02 -25.10 52.76
N PHE A 16 4.72 -24.12 53.63
CA PHE A 16 3.59 -23.22 53.46
C PHE A 16 3.82 -22.24 52.29
N LEU A 17 5.05 -21.71 52.13
CA LEU A 17 5.40 -20.85 50.98
C LEU A 17 5.35 -21.59 49.64
N MET A 18 5.78 -22.86 49.61
CA MET A 18 5.68 -23.69 48.41
C MET A 18 4.22 -24.09 48.09
N SER A 19 3.37 -24.34 49.07
CA SER A 19 1.96 -24.67 48.83
C SER A 19 1.12 -23.46 48.41
N VAL A 20 1.43 -22.25 48.90
CA VAL A 20 0.85 -21.00 48.36
C VAL A 20 1.35 -20.71 46.93
N GLY A 21 2.61 -21.03 46.62
CA GLY A 21 3.15 -20.94 45.26
C GLY A 21 2.51 -21.89 44.26
N VAL A 22 2.12 -23.10 44.69
CA VAL A 22 1.43 -24.09 43.83
C VAL A 22 -0.04 -23.70 43.60
N LEU A 23 -0.73 -23.07 44.56
CA LEU A 23 -2.09 -22.55 44.35
C LEU A 23 -2.12 -21.25 43.52
N ALA A 24 -1.09 -20.40 43.60
CA ALA A 24 -0.91 -19.26 42.69
C ALA A 24 -0.52 -19.69 41.26
N GLY A 25 0.12 -20.87 41.12
CA GLY A 25 0.46 -21.46 39.82
C GLY A 25 -0.71 -22.09 39.07
N VAL A 26 -1.80 -22.45 39.75
CA VAL A 26 -2.98 -23.12 39.16
C VAL A 26 -4.09 -22.13 38.78
N PHE A 27 -3.99 -20.88 39.24
CA PHE A 27 -4.81 -19.74 38.77
C PHE A 27 -3.99 -18.70 38.00
N THR A 28 -2.94 -19.13 37.29
CA THR A 28 -2.53 -18.35 36.13
C THR A 28 -3.62 -18.55 35.07
N PRO A 29 -4.37 -17.50 34.64
CA PRO A 29 -5.05 -17.61 33.37
C PRO A 29 -3.98 -18.06 32.38
N LYS A 30 -4.27 -19.05 31.55
CA LYS A 30 -3.41 -19.42 30.43
C LYS A 30 -3.11 -18.12 29.69
N LYS A 31 -1.97 -17.50 30.00
CA LYS A 31 -1.37 -16.50 29.14
C LYS A 31 -0.86 -17.36 28.01
N TYR A 32 -1.75 -17.62 27.06
CA TYR A 32 -1.32 -17.73 25.69
C TYR A 32 -0.44 -16.50 25.50
N ALA A 33 0.88 -16.70 25.46
CA ALA A 33 1.68 -15.83 24.65
C ALA A 33 1.03 -15.97 23.28
N LEU A 34 0.15 -15.02 22.93
CA LEU A 34 -0.29 -14.84 21.57
C LEU A 34 1.03 -14.71 20.83
N ALA A 35 1.40 -15.76 20.07
CA ALA A 35 2.48 -15.60 19.12
C ALA A 35 2.10 -14.34 18.33
N ALA A 36 3.00 -13.34 18.32
CA ALA A 36 2.75 -12.12 17.57
C ALA A 36 2.29 -12.56 16.18
N GLU A 37 1.10 -12.08 15.78
CA GLU A 37 0.54 -12.46 14.49
C GLU A 37 1.59 -12.15 13.42
N ASP A 38 1.78 -13.07 12.47
CA ASP A 38 2.66 -12.78 11.35
C ASP A 38 1.95 -11.83 10.39
N PHE A 39 2.39 -10.57 10.40
CA PHE A 39 1.82 -9.50 9.58
C PHE A 39 1.82 -9.83 8.08
N ARG A 40 2.67 -10.76 7.62
CA ARG A 40 2.70 -11.22 6.23
C ARG A 40 1.41 -11.96 5.82
N MET A 41 0.66 -12.43 6.81
CA MET A 41 -0.64 -13.08 6.62
C MET A 41 -1.81 -12.10 6.67
N TRP A 42 -1.56 -10.79 6.84
CA TRP A 42 -2.63 -9.80 6.79
C TRP A 42 -3.26 -9.73 5.40
N ARG A 43 -4.57 -9.96 5.35
CA ARG A 43 -5.37 -9.86 4.14
C ARG A 43 -6.29 -8.65 4.24
N GLN A 44 -6.46 -7.89 3.16
CA GLN A 44 -7.47 -6.83 3.14
C GLN A 44 -8.91 -7.41 3.28
N LEU A 45 -9.07 -8.68 2.88
CA LEU A 45 -10.32 -9.45 2.98
C LEU A 45 -10.57 -10.06 4.36
N ASP A 46 -9.69 -9.85 5.34
CA ASP A 46 -9.87 -10.39 6.69
C ASP A 46 -11.16 -9.82 7.34
N ASP A 47 -11.93 -10.66 8.02
CA ASP A 47 -13.18 -10.24 8.64
C ASP A 47 -12.99 -9.28 9.82
N ARG A 48 -11.81 -9.29 10.46
CA ARG A 48 -11.47 -8.41 11.59
C ARG A 48 -11.50 -6.93 11.22
N TRP A 49 -11.03 -6.59 10.00
CA TRP A 49 -10.91 -5.20 9.57
C TRP A 49 -11.46 -4.92 8.17
N GLY A 50 -11.84 -5.93 7.38
CA GLY A 50 -12.27 -5.75 5.99
C GLY A 50 -13.50 -4.84 5.83
N ASN A 51 -14.31 -4.70 6.87
CA ASN A 51 -15.46 -3.80 6.91
C ASN A 51 -15.13 -2.39 7.40
N THR A 52 -13.88 -2.12 7.83
CA THR A 52 -13.44 -0.77 8.20
C THR A 52 -13.55 0.11 6.97
N ALA A 53 -14.19 1.28 7.14
CA ALA A 53 -14.31 2.25 6.08
C ALA A 53 -12.93 2.71 5.60
N ILE A 54 -12.81 3.15 4.36
CA ILE A 54 -11.71 3.98 3.85
C ILE A 54 -12.33 4.92 2.83
N GLY A 55 -12.56 6.17 3.21
CA GLY A 55 -13.37 7.09 2.39
C GLY A 55 -14.77 6.52 2.10
N GLY A 56 -15.18 6.44 0.83
CA GLY A 56 -16.47 5.88 0.41
C GLY A 56 -16.50 4.36 0.18
N THR A 57 -15.45 3.63 0.57
CA THR A 57 -15.35 2.16 0.41
C THR A 57 -14.87 1.50 1.71
N THR A 58 -14.35 0.27 1.64
CA THR A 58 -13.81 -0.45 2.80
C THR A 58 -12.45 -1.08 2.50
N VAL A 59 -11.72 -1.43 3.57
CA VAL A 59 -10.43 -2.13 3.45
C VAL A 59 -10.54 -3.37 2.56
N ARG A 60 -11.62 -4.16 2.69
CA ARG A 60 -11.89 -5.33 1.84
C ARG A 60 -11.89 -5.01 0.34
N LYS A 61 -12.49 -3.89 -0.05
CA LYS A 61 -12.69 -3.54 -1.46
C LYS A 61 -11.49 -2.82 -2.08
N SER A 62 -10.80 -1.99 -1.30
CA SER A 62 -9.79 -1.06 -1.85
C SER A 62 -8.56 -0.86 -0.96
N GLY A 63 -8.37 -1.71 0.05
CA GLY A 63 -7.34 -1.52 1.08
C GLY A 63 -5.98 -2.14 0.80
N CYS A 64 -5.70 -2.62 -0.42
CA CYS A 64 -4.41 -3.27 -0.74
C CYS A 64 -3.22 -2.38 -0.39
N TYR A 65 -3.27 -1.11 -0.81
CA TYR A 65 -2.18 -0.15 -0.61
C TYR A 65 -1.87 0.11 0.87
N ILE A 66 -2.89 0.44 1.67
CA ILE A 66 -2.70 0.69 3.10
C ILE A 66 -2.36 -0.59 3.89
N THR A 67 -2.81 -1.75 3.43
CA THR A 67 -2.46 -3.04 4.04
C THR A 67 -0.97 -3.34 3.82
N SER A 68 -0.45 -3.12 2.61
CA SER A 68 0.99 -3.26 2.33
C SER A 68 1.83 -2.26 3.13
N ILE A 69 1.36 -1.03 3.33
CA ILE A 69 2.06 -0.05 4.18
C ILE A 69 2.00 -0.43 5.66
N ALA A 70 0.87 -0.97 6.14
CA ALA A 70 0.78 -1.47 7.51
C ALA A 70 1.79 -2.61 7.76
N MET A 71 2.00 -3.48 6.77
CA MET A 71 3.07 -4.50 6.83
C MET A 71 4.45 -3.86 6.96
N VAL A 72 4.75 -2.77 6.23
CA VAL A 72 6.00 -2.01 6.36
C VAL A 72 6.15 -1.39 7.76
N ALA A 73 5.06 -0.88 8.35
CA ALA A 73 5.07 -0.32 9.71
C ALA A 73 5.49 -1.37 10.75
N VAL A 74 5.02 -2.61 10.62
CA VAL A 74 5.42 -3.71 11.51
C VAL A 74 6.81 -4.23 11.15
N ALA A 75 7.11 -4.45 9.87
CA ALA A 75 8.40 -4.97 9.41
C ALA A 75 9.57 -4.06 9.78
N SER A 76 9.33 -2.75 9.88
CA SER A 76 10.32 -1.77 10.36
C SER A 76 10.36 -1.60 11.87
N GLY A 77 9.45 -2.23 12.63
CA GLY A 77 9.32 -2.06 14.07
C GLY A 77 8.75 -0.71 14.51
N ALA A 78 8.15 0.04 13.59
CA ALA A 78 7.38 1.25 13.90
C ALA A 78 6.10 0.92 14.68
N ARG A 79 5.51 -0.25 14.43
CA ARG A 79 4.30 -0.75 15.09
C ARG A 79 4.43 -2.22 15.46
N ASP A 80 3.54 -2.70 16.35
CA ASP A 80 3.49 -4.08 16.85
C ASP A 80 2.11 -4.70 16.54
N THR A 81 2.06 -5.98 16.19
CA THR A 81 0.81 -6.65 15.80
C THR A 81 -0.17 -6.84 16.95
N LYS A 82 0.23 -6.56 18.20
CA LYS A 82 -0.65 -6.58 19.37
C LYS A 82 -1.71 -5.48 19.39
N ASP A 83 -1.41 -4.33 18.80
CA ASP A 83 -2.24 -3.12 18.88
C ASP A 83 -2.33 -2.35 17.56
N PHE A 84 -1.68 -2.83 16.51
CA PHE A 84 -1.73 -2.27 15.18
C PHE A 84 -2.03 -3.36 14.15
N ASP A 85 -3.01 -3.09 13.31
CA ASP A 85 -3.42 -3.92 12.18
C ASP A 85 -3.92 -3.00 11.03
N PRO A 86 -4.22 -3.53 9.84
CA PRO A 86 -4.70 -2.73 8.72
C PRO A 86 -5.99 -1.94 9.02
N GLY A 87 -6.86 -2.45 9.90
CA GLY A 87 -8.08 -1.75 10.32
C GLY A 87 -7.80 -0.58 11.26
N VAL A 88 -6.90 -0.76 12.23
CA VAL A 88 -6.43 0.32 13.09
C VAL A 88 -5.80 1.43 12.26
N PHE A 89 -4.95 1.06 11.30
CA PHE A 89 -4.32 2.02 10.40
C PHE A 89 -5.34 2.74 9.50
N ALA A 90 -6.27 2.00 8.91
CA ALA A 90 -7.37 2.57 8.13
C ALA A 90 -8.19 3.56 8.94
N LYS A 91 -8.52 3.23 10.20
CA LYS A 91 -9.27 4.13 11.08
C LYS A 91 -8.49 5.42 11.35
N GLN A 92 -7.20 5.33 11.70
CA GLN A 92 -6.35 6.51 11.92
C GLN A 92 -6.34 7.44 10.70
N LEU A 93 -6.18 6.87 9.52
CA LEU A 93 -6.19 7.62 8.26
C LEU A 93 -7.58 8.23 7.95
N ASN A 94 -8.68 7.54 8.22
CA ASN A 94 -10.02 8.13 8.06
C ASN A 94 -10.28 9.27 9.04
N ASP A 95 -9.86 9.12 10.30
CA ASP A 95 -10.11 10.12 11.34
C ASP A 95 -9.46 11.47 10.98
N MET A 96 -8.41 11.46 10.15
CA MET A 96 -7.75 12.66 9.60
C MET A 96 -8.19 13.01 8.17
N GLY A 97 -9.23 12.37 7.64
CA GLY A 97 -9.76 12.66 6.30
C GLY A 97 -8.79 12.31 5.17
N ALA A 98 -7.88 11.35 5.38
CA ALA A 98 -6.81 11.04 4.44
C ALA A 98 -7.29 10.36 3.14
N PHE A 99 -8.54 9.93 3.07
CA PHE A 99 -9.07 9.16 1.95
C PHE A 99 -10.06 9.94 1.11
N SER A 100 -9.96 9.74 -0.20
CA SER A 100 -10.95 10.20 -1.16
C SER A 100 -12.24 9.40 -1.09
N SER A 101 -13.27 9.87 -1.78
CA SER A 101 -14.53 9.12 -1.91
C SER A 101 -14.34 7.71 -2.52
N GLY A 102 -13.30 7.49 -3.32
CA GLY A 102 -12.92 6.18 -3.87
C GLY A 102 -12.07 5.29 -2.94
N GLY A 103 -11.70 5.77 -1.75
CA GLY A 103 -10.83 5.07 -0.81
C GLY A 103 -9.34 5.15 -1.12
N ALA A 104 -8.94 5.98 -2.08
CA ALA A 104 -7.53 6.26 -2.34
C ALA A 104 -7.00 7.26 -1.32
N LEU A 105 -5.71 7.17 -0.98
CA LEU A 105 -5.07 8.21 -0.18
C LEU A 105 -4.98 9.51 -0.98
N ILE A 106 -5.43 10.62 -0.38
CA ILE A 106 -5.39 11.96 -0.97
C ILE A 106 -3.96 12.51 -0.95
N ALA A 107 -3.25 12.27 0.16
CA ALA A 107 -1.87 12.71 0.35
C ALA A 107 -1.05 11.64 1.07
N TRP A 108 0.14 11.31 0.56
CA TRP A 108 1.05 10.36 1.20
C TRP A 108 1.55 10.84 2.57
N ALA A 109 1.59 12.15 2.81
CA ALA A 109 1.91 12.74 4.11
C ALA A 109 1.00 12.21 5.24
N SER A 110 -0.23 11.80 4.92
CA SER A 110 -1.15 11.18 5.88
C SER A 110 -0.61 9.88 6.49
N ILE A 111 0.19 9.12 5.73
CA ILE A 111 0.86 7.92 6.22
C ILE A 111 1.84 8.31 7.34
N ASN A 112 2.62 9.36 7.11
CA ASN A 112 3.57 9.86 8.10
C ASN A 112 2.84 10.43 9.33
N LYS A 113 1.73 11.16 9.15
CA LYS A 113 0.91 11.64 10.28
C LYS A 113 0.36 10.49 11.13
N ALA A 114 -0.05 9.38 10.52
CA ALA A 114 -0.55 8.20 11.24
C ALA A 114 0.58 7.34 11.84
N VAL A 115 1.71 7.25 11.14
CA VAL A 115 2.91 6.51 11.56
C VAL A 115 4.15 7.38 11.29
N PRO A 116 4.57 8.22 12.25
CA PRO A 116 5.64 9.21 12.06
C PRO A 116 6.98 8.62 11.62
N GLU A 117 7.22 7.34 11.91
CA GLU A 117 8.44 6.64 11.55
C GLU A 117 8.40 6.01 10.15
N ILE A 118 7.30 6.14 9.42
CA ILE A 118 7.14 5.65 8.04
C ILE A 118 6.90 6.82 7.09
N SER A 119 7.53 6.78 5.92
CA SER A 119 7.25 7.72 4.84
C SER A 119 7.40 7.06 3.47
N ILE A 120 6.54 7.44 2.52
CA ILE A 120 6.75 7.14 1.10
C ILE A 120 7.97 7.94 0.64
N ALA A 121 9.07 7.25 0.34
CA ALA A 121 10.34 7.88 0.03
C ALA A 121 10.53 8.11 -1.47
N THR A 122 9.75 7.43 -2.29
CA THR A 122 9.72 7.60 -3.74
C THR A 122 8.28 7.64 -4.20
N ALA A 123 8.02 8.43 -5.25
CA ALA A 123 6.78 8.30 -5.99
C ALA A 123 6.66 6.92 -6.67
N ASN A 124 5.67 6.76 -7.56
CA ASN A 124 5.55 5.58 -8.40
C ASN A 124 6.76 5.48 -9.35
N LEU A 125 7.69 4.60 -9.02
CA LEU A 125 8.86 4.31 -9.84
C LEU A 125 8.48 3.31 -10.92
N ASN A 126 8.41 3.78 -12.16
CA ASN A 126 8.25 2.88 -13.31
C ASN A 126 9.49 2.00 -13.47
N PHE A 127 9.26 0.71 -13.69
CA PHE A 127 10.35 -0.22 -13.99
C PHE A 127 11.03 0.17 -15.31
N LYS A 128 12.35 0.23 -15.29
CA LYS A 128 13.16 0.41 -16.50
C LYS A 128 13.27 -0.89 -17.27
N SER A 129 13.42 -2.01 -16.54
CA SER A 129 13.46 -3.34 -17.13
C SER A 129 12.08 -3.87 -17.50
N LYS A 130 12.06 -4.64 -18.58
CA LYS A 130 10.87 -5.38 -19.04
C LYS A 130 10.87 -6.84 -18.59
N ASP A 131 11.98 -7.37 -18.08
CA ASP A 131 12.10 -8.76 -17.62
C ASP A 131 12.10 -8.87 -16.09
N GLN A 132 11.78 -10.07 -15.59
CA GLN A 132 11.63 -10.34 -14.16
C GLN A 132 12.93 -10.06 -13.39
N LYS A 133 14.07 -10.45 -13.95
CA LYS A 133 15.40 -10.29 -13.34
C LYS A 133 15.76 -8.83 -13.12
N GLY A 134 15.60 -7.98 -14.13
CA GLY A 134 15.89 -6.56 -14.01
C GLY A 134 14.93 -5.86 -13.04
N LYS A 135 13.65 -6.23 -13.03
CA LYS A 135 12.69 -5.70 -12.04
C LYS A 135 13.03 -6.11 -10.61
N ALA A 136 13.44 -7.36 -10.40
CA ALA A 136 13.95 -7.82 -9.11
C ALA A 136 15.19 -7.02 -8.69
N ALA A 137 16.14 -6.78 -9.61
CA ALA A 137 17.34 -6.01 -9.34
C ALA A 137 17.04 -4.54 -8.98
N GLU A 138 16.11 -3.90 -9.68
CA GLU A 138 15.69 -2.52 -9.40
C GLU A 138 15.09 -2.38 -7.99
N MET A 139 14.16 -3.25 -7.60
CA MET A 139 13.62 -3.24 -6.24
C MET A 139 14.68 -3.58 -5.19
N LYS A 140 15.57 -4.54 -5.51
CA LYS A 140 16.65 -4.95 -4.63
C LYS A 140 17.60 -3.80 -4.30
N GLU A 141 17.83 -2.88 -5.24
CA GLU A 141 18.64 -1.68 -5.00
C GLU A 141 18.10 -0.84 -3.83
N TYR A 142 16.78 -0.73 -3.69
CA TYR A 142 16.16 0.00 -2.58
C TYR A 142 16.18 -0.79 -1.27
N LEU A 143 15.92 -2.10 -1.33
CA LEU A 143 16.07 -2.97 -0.16
C LEU A 143 17.50 -2.93 0.40
N ASP A 144 18.52 -2.95 -0.47
CA ASP A 144 19.94 -2.90 -0.08
C ASP A 144 20.35 -1.53 0.49
N LYS A 145 19.61 -0.46 0.18
CA LYS A 145 19.73 0.86 0.83
C LYS A 145 19.08 0.91 2.22
N GLY A 146 18.47 -0.18 2.66
CA GLY A 146 17.75 -0.29 3.94
C GLY A 146 16.33 0.25 3.89
N MET A 147 15.75 0.39 2.70
CA MET A 147 14.37 0.84 2.50
C MET A 147 13.45 -0.37 2.35
N TYR A 148 12.15 -0.13 2.47
CA TYR A 148 11.11 -1.12 2.22
C TYR A 148 10.51 -0.89 0.84
N VAL A 149 9.95 -1.92 0.21
CA VAL A 149 9.36 -1.81 -1.12
C VAL A 149 7.93 -2.34 -1.10
N ILE A 150 7.02 -1.61 -1.74
CA ILE A 150 5.71 -2.12 -2.14
C ILE A 150 5.60 -2.03 -3.66
N CYS A 151 4.91 -2.98 -4.29
CA CYS A 151 4.89 -3.12 -5.74
C CYS A 151 3.45 -3.13 -6.26
N ASN A 152 3.20 -2.42 -7.36
CA ASN A 152 1.93 -2.52 -8.08
C ASN A 152 2.01 -3.67 -9.09
N VAL A 153 1.11 -4.64 -8.93
CA VAL A 153 1.09 -5.89 -9.70
C VAL A 153 -0.14 -5.97 -10.63
N GLY A 154 -0.57 -4.82 -11.15
CA GLY A 154 -1.69 -4.70 -12.08
C GLY A 154 -2.96 -4.16 -11.43
N GLY A 155 -2.88 -2.98 -10.79
CA GLY A 155 -4.00 -2.38 -10.06
C GLY A 155 -4.16 -2.89 -8.64
N HIS A 156 -3.24 -3.74 -8.19
CA HIS A 156 -3.17 -4.28 -6.83
C HIS A 156 -1.79 -4.00 -6.23
N TRP A 157 -1.73 -3.78 -4.91
CA TRP A 157 -0.48 -3.50 -4.21
C TRP A 157 -0.09 -4.64 -3.29
N VAL A 158 1.19 -4.99 -3.30
CA VAL A 158 1.78 -6.03 -2.45
C VAL A 158 3.00 -5.48 -1.71
N TYR A 159 3.26 -5.99 -0.52
CA TYR A 159 4.51 -5.72 0.19
C TYR A 159 5.60 -6.67 -0.34
N VAL A 160 6.76 -6.13 -0.72
CA VAL A 160 7.92 -6.93 -1.10
C VAL A 160 8.72 -7.23 0.16
N ASP A 161 8.60 -8.47 0.61
CA ASP A 161 9.18 -8.97 1.86
C ASP A 161 10.66 -9.30 1.71
N GLY A 162 11.08 -9.72 0.50
CA GLY A 162 12.48 -9.95 0.19
C GLY A 162 12.75 -10.37 -1.24
N ILE A 163 14.04 -10.35 -1.62
CA ILE A 163 14.51 -10.77 -2.96
C ILE A 163 15.72 -11.67 -2.78
N ILE A 164 15.63 -12.90 -3.32
CA ILE A 164 16.71 -13.90 -3.30
C ILE A 164 17.00 -14.29 -4.75
N GLY A 165 18.16 -13.92 -5.26
CA GLY A 165 18.44 -14.06 -6.70
C GLY A 165 17.47 -13.23 -7.52
N ASP A 166 16.72 -13.89 -8.41
CA ASP A 166 15.71 -13.27 -9.27
C ASP A 166 14.28 -13.43 -8.69
N ASP A 167 14.13 -14.18 -7.59
CA ASP A 167 12.85 -14.43 -6.95
C ASP A 167 12.46 -13.29 -6.01
N VAL A 168 11.27 -12.73 -6.24
CA VAL A 168 10.68 -11.70 -5.41
C VAL A 168 9.62 -12.32 -4.50
N TYR A 169 9.90 -12.30 -3.20
CA TYR A 169 9.01 -12.74 -2.14
C TYR A 169 8.09 -11.60 -1.72
N MET A 170 6.79 -11.86 -1.64
CA MET A 170 5.77 -10.87 -1.32
C MET A 170 4.84 -11.34 -0.20
N ALA A 171 4.33 -10.38 0.57
CA ALA A 171 3.11 -10.53 1.34
C ALA A 171 1.97 -9.81 0.60
N ASP A 172 0.97 -10.58 0.22
CA ASP A 172 -0.10 -10.13 -0.66
C ASP A 172 -1.42 -9.94 0.14
N PRO A 173 -1.98 -8.73 0.17
CA PRO A 173 -3.26 -8.47 0.84
C PRO A 173 -4.46 -9.26 0.29
N ALA A 174 -4.38 -9.81 -0.93
CA ALA A 174 -5.50 -10.49 -1.59
C ALA A 174 -5.43 -12.03 -1.53
N LYS A 175 -4.25 -12.63 -1.32
CA LYS A 175 -4.04 -14.09 -1.43
C LYS A 175 -2.74 -14.55 -0.76
N ASP A 176 -2.55 -15.87 -0.71
CA ASP A 176 -1.44 -16.50 0.02
C ASP A 176 -0.22 -16.84 -0.85
N ASP A 177 -0.23 -16.49 -2.14
CA ASP A 177 0.93 -16.66 -3.00
C ASP A 177 2.10 -15.80 -2.50
N ILE A 178 3.27 -16.41 -2.31
CA ILE A 178 4.46 -15.70 -1.79
C ILE A 178 5.45 -15.28 -2.86
N LEU A 179 5.36 -15.79 -4.10
CA LEU A 179 6.29 -15.47 -5.19
C LEU A 179 5.62 -14.57 -6.22
N MET A 180 6.05 -13.31 -6.29
CA MET A 180 5.38 -12.26 -7.08
C MET A 180 5.28 -12.59 -8.57
N PHE A 181 6.37 -13.00 -9.21
CA PHE A 181 6.39 -13.29 -10.65
C PHE A 181 5.71 -14.61 -11.04
N LYS A 182 5.43 -15.48 -10.07
CA LYS A 182 4.59 -16.68 -10.27
C LYS A 182 3.11 -16.33 -10.14
N ALA A 183 2.81 -15.42 -9.22
CA ALA A 183 1.45 -15.01 -8.86
C ALA A 183 0.85 -13.99 -9.83
N TYR A 184 1.68 -13.22 -10.52
CA TYR A 184 1.29 -12.11 -11.39
C TYR A 184 2.04 -12.12 -12.72
N ASN A 185 1.36 -11.67 -13.77
CA ASN A 185 2.00 -11.54 -15.08
C ASN A 185 3.03 -10.42 -15.04
N ASN A 186 4.26 -10.70 -15.46
CA ASN A 186 5.33 -9.71 -15.52
C ASN A 186 4.94 -8.44 -16.28
N SER A 187 4.11 -8.51 -17.32
CA SER A 187 3.68 -7.29 -18.06
C SER A 187 2.77 -6.36 -17.24
N SER A 188 2.06 -6.89 -16.24
CA SER A 188 1.17 -6.11 -15.37
C SER A 188 1.90 -5.40 -14.21
N ILE A 189 3.15 -5.77 -13.98
CA ILE A 189 3.99 -5.23 -12.91
C ILE A 189 4.74 -4.02 -13.45
N THR A 190 4.18 -2.83 -13.29
CA THR A 190 4.63 -1.64 -14.03
C THR A 190 5.41 -0.65 -13.18
N PHE A 191 5.10 -0.55 -11.89
CA PHE A 191 5.79 0.37 -10.98
C PHE A 191 5.78 -0.12 -9.52
N TYR A 192 6.65 0.47 -8.72
CA TYR A 192 6.80 0.20 -7.30
C TYR A 192 7.05 1.49 -6.53
N GLN A 193 7.00 1.43 -5.20
CA GLN A 193 7.38 2.52 -4.30
C GLN A 193 8.38 2.00 -3.28
N ALA A 194 9.35 2.83 -2.92
CA ALA A 194 10.22 2.61 -1.80
C ALA A 194 9.79 3.48 -0.61
N LEU A 195 9.92 2.94 0.59
CA LEU A 195 9.49 3.55 1.84
C LEU A 195 10.64 3.57 2.83
N ASN A 196 10.75 4.66 3.58
CA ASN A 196 11.54 4.67 4.80
C ASN A 196 10.72 4.07 5.93
N GLY A 197 11.38 3.32 6.81
CA GLY A 197 10.79 2.85 8.04
C GLY A 197 11.70 3.10 9.23
N LYS A 198 11.17 2.89 10.44
CA LYS A 198 11.87 3.16 11.71
C LYS A 198 13.25 2.53 11.77
N ASN A 199 13.32 1.22 11.53
CA ASN A 199 14.57 0.50 11.36
C ASN A 199 14.83 0.29 9.87
N LYS A 200 16.11 0.27 9.48
CA LYS A 200 16.48 -0.12 8.12
C LYS A 200 16.05 -1.55 7.84
N TYR A 201 15.60 -1.79 6.60
CA TYR A 201 15.39 -3.13 6.11
C TYR A 201 16.66 -3.97 6.31
N SER A 202 16.54 -5.06 7.06
CA SER A 202 17.66 -5.89 7.51
C SER A 202 17.68 -7.27 6.84
N GLY A 203 16.93 -7.44 5.76
CA GLY A 203 16.78 -8.72 5.07
C GLY A 203 15.49 -9.46 5.43
N PHE A 204 15.28 -10.54 4.69
CA PHE A 204 14.07 -11.35 4.68
C PHE A 204 14.30 -12.68 5.40
N THR A 205 13.32 -13.10 6.19
CA THR A 205 13.23 -14.48 6.67
C THR A 205 12.07 -15.16 5.96
N PRO A 206 12.31 -16.18 5.11
CA PRO A 206 11.25 -16.87 4.41
C PRO A 206 10.18 -17.44 5.31
N LEU A 207 8.92 -17.12 5.00
CA LEU A 207 7.77 -17.85 5.50
C LEU A 207 7.94 -19.32 5.09
N LYS A 208 8.02 -20.21 6.08
CA LYS A 208 8.05 -21.65 5.84
C LYS A 208 6.65 -22.10 5.44
N THR A 209 6.51 -22.68 4.26
CA THR A 209 5.27 -23.40 3.92
C THR A 209 5.20 -24.71 4.71
N GLU A 210 4.02 -25.24 4.98
CA GLU A 210 3.83 -26.47 5.79
C GLU A 210 4.62 -27.69 5.25
N ASN A 211 5.03 -27.67 3.99
CA ASN A 211 5.88 -28.70 3.39
C ASN A 211 7.34 -28.69 3.88
N ASP A 212 7.82 -27.59 4.47
CA ASP A 212 9.21 -27.46 4.96
C ASP A 212 9.35 -27.75 6.46
N ALA A 213 8.24 -27.92 7.19
CA ALA A 213 8.26 -28.27 8.61
C ALA A 213 8.82 -29.68 8.89
N LYS A 214 9.01 -30.51 7.85
CA LYS A 214 9.59 -31.85 7.98
C LYS A 214 11.10 -31.91 7.71
N ALA A 215 11.73 -30.82 7.26
CA ALA A 215 13.12 -30.86 6.79
C ALA A 215 13.93 -29.59 7.12
N SER A 216 13.93 -29.10 8.37
CA SER A 216 14.95 -28.12 8.74
C SER A 216 15.18 -28.03 10.25
N SER A 217 15.93 -29.00 10.76
CA SER A 217 16.80 -28.82 11.92
C SER A 217 18.24 -28.75 11.42
N THR A 218 18.62 -27.67 10.73
CA THR A 218 20.04 -27.31 10.58
C THR A 218 20.15 -25.81 10.33
N THR A 219 20.59 -25.10 11.38
CA THR A 219 21.07 -23.73 11.31
C THR A 219 22.37 -23.71 10.49
N THR A 220 22.39 -22.98 9.38
CA THR A 220 23.66 -22.63 8.72
C THR A 220 23.66 -21.15 8.36
N THR A 221 24.35 -20.38 9.20
CA THR A 221 24.83 -19.03 8.91
C THR A 221 25.77 -19.08 7.71
N LEU A 222 25.53 -18.28 6.67
CA LEU A 222 26.49 -18.11 5.57
C LEU A 222 26.81 -16.64 5.34
N THR A 223 28.00 -16.29 5.81
CA THR A 223 28.79 -15.09 5.52
C THR A 223 29.14 -15.04 4.03
N SER A 224 28.94 -13.88 3.39
CA SER A 224 29.30 -13.64 2.00
C SER A 224 30.81 -13.67 1.77
N THR A 225 31.26 -14.38 0.74
CA THR A 225 32.52 -14.07 0.05
C THR A 225 32.37 -14.35 -1.44
N SER A 226 32.75 -13.34 -2.22
CA SER A 226 32.75 -13.25 -3.69
C SER A 226 33.78 -14.17 -4.37
N MET A 227 33.43 -14.78 -5.51
CA MET A 227 34.17 -14.73 -6.80
C MET A 227 33.65 -15.72 -7.88
N THR A 228 33.45 -15.17 -9.09
CA THR A 228 33.62 -15.66 -10.48
C THR A 228 33.47 -17.14 -10.92
N THR A 229 32.57 -17.31 -11.91
CA THR A 229 32.64 -18.08 -13.20
C THR A 229 32.93 -19.60 -13.21
N ALA A 230 31.95 -20.39 -13.70
CA ALA A 230 32.07 -21.26 -14.89
C ALA A 230 30.76 -22.03 -15.18
N SER A 231 30.36 -22.04 -16.46
CA SER A 231 29.26 -22.85 -17.03
C SER A 231 29.51 -24.34 -16.93
N THR A 232 28.46 -25.15 -16.75
CA THR A 232 28.40 -26.49 -17.33
C THR A 232 26.96 -26.86 -17.69
N THR A 233 26.75 -27.07 -18.99
CA THR A 233 25.56 -27.63 -19.62
C THR A 233 25.44 -29.12 -19.31
N VAL A 234 24.23 -29.61 -19.00
CA VAL A 234 23.91 -31.03 -19.21
C VAL A 234 22.54 -31.15 -19.85
N THR A 235 22.56 -31.63 -21.09
CA THR A 235 21.42 -32.06 -21.88
C THR A 235 21.16 -33.53 -21.57
N SER A 236 19.91 -33.92 -21.36
CA SER A 236 19.47 -35.29 -21.64
C SER A 236 18.01 -35.31 -22.07
N SER A 237 17.82 -35.99 -23.20
CA SER A 237 16.66 -36.10 -24.07
C SER A 237 15.60 -37.12 -23.61
N ALA A 238 14.41 -36.90 -24.16
CA ALA A 238 13.16 -37.67 -24.18
C ALA A 238 13.24 -39.21 -24.33
N SER A 239 12.19 -39.92 -23.85
CA SER A 239 11.25 -40.65 -24.73
C SER A 239 10.13 -41.40 -23.97
N SER A 240 8.89 -41.13 -24.40
CA SER A 240 7.75 -42.03 -24.64
C SER A 240 7.25 -43.07 -23.61
N GLY A 241 5.97 -42.94 -23.26
CA GLY A 241 5.13 -44.01 -22.71
C GLY A 241 3.66 -43.59 -22.65
N LYS A 242 2.87 -43.96 -23.67
CA LYS A 242 1.43 -43.69 -23.81
C LYS A 242 0.65 -44.89 -23.28
N THR A 243 -0.39 -44.73 -22.44
CA THR A 243 -1.55 -45.65 -22.32
C THR A 243 -2.75 -44.93 -21.66
N SER A 244 -3.94 -45.43 -22.00
CA SER A 244 -5.27 -44.84 -22.07
C SER A 244 -6.09 -44.74 -20.76
N THR A 245 -7.07 -43.84 -20.84
CA THR A 245 -8.28 -43.53 -20.06
C THR A 245 -9.03 -44.69 -19.39
N THR A 246 -9.56 -44.47 -18.17
CA THR A 246 -10.90 -44.92 -17.72
C THR A 246 -11.51 -43.97 -16.68
N THR A 247 -12.72 -43.48 -16.96
CA THR A 247 -13.62 -42.73 -16.07
C THR A 247 -14.40 -43.67 -15.17
N SER A 248 -14.64 -43.32 -13.90
CA SER A 248 -15.78 -43.84 -13.12
C SER A 248 -16.21 -42.85 -12.04
N THR A 249 -17.43 -42.34 -12.21
CA THR A 249 -18.27 -41.61 -11.25
C THR A 249 -18.96 -42.59 -10.30
N THR A 250 -19.14 -42.22 -9.03
CA THR A 250 -20.25 -42.75 -8.21
C THR A 250 -20.67 -41.72 -7.15
N SER A 251 -21.98 -41.55 -7.05
CA SER A 251 -22.74 -40.54 -6.29
C SER A 251 -23.83 -41.21 -5.47
N VAL A 252 -24.07 -40.81 -4.21
CA VAL A 252 -25.31 -41.03 -3.43
C VAL A 252 -25.40 -39.90 -2.36
N LYS A 253 -26.28 -38.87 -2.45
CA LYS A 253 -27.70 -38.73 -2.00
C LYS A 253 -27.91 -39.02 -0.49
N THR A 254 -28.72 -38.35 0.35
CA THR A 254 -29.51 -37.09 0.41
C THR A 254 -30.10 -37.08 1.84
N SER A 255 -30.43 -35.91 2.42
CA SER A 255 -31.67 -35.69 3.20
C SER A 255 -31.89 -34.22 3.51
N ALA A 256 -33.11 -33.76 3.25
CA ALA A 256 -33.59 -32.38 3.35
C ALA A 256 -34.43 -32.18 4.62
N ALA A 257 -34.59 -30.92 5.03
CA ALA A 257 -35.79 -30.45 5.73
C ALA A 257 -36.19 -29.06 5.18
N VAL A 258 -37.45 -28.97 4.74
CA VAL A 258 -38.15 -27.88 4.04
C VAL A 258 -38.96 -27.09 5.08
N THR A 259 -39.20 -25.77 4.97
CA THR A 259 -40.42 -25.06 4.49
C THR A 259 -40.31 -23.64 5.12
N SER A 260 -40.67 -22.48 4.57
CA SER A 260 -41.81 -22.08 3.74
C SER A 260 -41.55 -20.73 3.05
N THR A 261 -41.91 -20.65 1.78
CA THR A 261 -41.99 -19.44 0.96
C THR A 261 -43.23 -18.60 1.28
N LEU A 262 -43.04 -17.30 1.49
CA LEU A 262 -44.03 -16.29 1.13
C LEU A 262 -43.42 -15.35 0.09
N LYS A 263 -44.00 -15.40 -1.10
CA LYS A 263 -43.68 -14.61 -2.28
C LYS A 263 -44.43 -13.27 -2.17
N ALA A 264 -43.72 -12.20 -1.83
CA ALA A 264 -44.20 -10.85 -2.06
C ALA A 264 -43.48 -10.30 -3.30
N ALA A 265 -44.24 -10.10 -4.37
CA ALA A 265 -43.78 -9.39 -5.56
C ALA A 265 -43.57 -7.91 -5.19
N VAL A 266 -42.32 -7.43 -5.30
CA VAL A 266 -42.03 -6.00 -5.33
C VAL A 266 -41.23 -5.74 -6.59
N SER A 267 -41.84 -4.95 -7.47
CA SER A 267 -41.29 -4.43 -8.71
C SER A 267 -39.89 -3.86 -8.51
N SER A 268 -38.97 -4.24 -9.38
CA SER A 268 -37.67 -3.59 -9.55
C SER A 268 -37.86 -2.16 -10.05
N ALA A 269 -38.06 -1.22 -9.14
CA ALA A 269 -37.84 0.18 -9.42
C ALA A 269 -36.33 0.43 -9.35
N ALA A 270 -35.73 0.75 -10.49
CA ALA A 270 -34.35 1.21 -10.57
C ALA A 270 -34.17 2.39 -9.62
N VAL A 271 -33.23 2.25 -8.68
CA VAL A 271 -32.78 3.38 -7.86
C VAL A 271 -32.01 4.30 -8.81
N LYS A 272 -32.64 5.41 -9.23
CA LYS A 272 -31.92 6.50 -9.88
C LYS A 272 -30.86 6.99 -8.90
N ALA A 273 -29.59 6.86 -9.28
CA ALA A 273 -28.48 7.51 -8.60
C ALA A 273 -28.77 9.02 -8.54
N VAL A 274 -28.51 9.63 -7.38
CA VAL A 274 -28.53 11.08 -7.25
C VAL A 274 -27.49 11.65 -8.22
N PRO A 275 -27.83 12.62 -9.10
CA PRO A 275 -26.86 13.19 -10.03
C PRO A 275 -25.68 13.79 -9.25
N LYS A 276 -24.46 13.35 -9.56
CA LYS A 276 -23.24 13.96 -9.02
C LYS A 276 -23.15 15.38 -9.59
N GLU A 277 -23.21 16.38 -8.72
CA GLU A 277 -23.14 17.78 -9.14
C GLU A 277 -21.68 18.20 -9.29
N TYR A 278 -21.29 18.54 -10.51
CA TYR A 278 -19.93 18.98 -10.85
C TYR A 278 -19.82 20.51 -10.83
N LYS A 279 -18.65 21.00 -10.40
CA LYS A 279 -18.35 22.44 -10.24
C LYS A 279 -17.17 22.86 -11.10
N THR A 280 -17.00 24.17 -11.29
CA THR A 280 -15.76 24.74 -11.84
C THR A 280 -14.66 24.77 -10.77
N GLY A 281 -13.40 24.81 -11.21
CA GLY A 281 -12.20 24.81 -10.38
C GLY A 281 -11.30 23.61 -10.62
N GLU A 282 -10.35 23.38 -9.73
CA GLU A 282 -9.30 22.36 -9.92
C GLU A 282 -9.80 20.95 -9.62
N TYR A 283 -9.35 19.97 -10.40
CA TYR A 283 -9.69 18.56 -10.24
C TYR A 283 -8.45 17.68 -10.33
N TYR A 284 -8.36 16.67 -9.47
CA TYR A 284 -7.37 15.61 -9.50
C TYR A 284 -7.83 14.47 -10.40
N CYS A 285 -6.93 13.95 -11.23
CA CYS A 285 -7.10 12.69 -11.93
C CYS A 285 -6.86 11.54 -10.95
N THR A 286 -7.94 10.88 -10.54
CA THR A 286 -7.89 9.74 -9.60
C THR A 286 -7.97 8.39 -10.31
N SER A 287 -8.11 8.40 -11.64
CA SER A 287 -8.17 7.20 -12.46
C SER A 287 -6.82 6.51 -12.55
N ALA A 288 -6.80 5.19 -12.32
CA ALA A 288 -5.61 4.36 -12.55
C ALA A 288 -5.30 4.18 -14.05
N GLU A 289 -6.31 4.37 -14.92
CA GLU A 289 -6.14 4.40 -16.37
C GLU A 289 -5.99 5.84 -16.87
N THR A 290 -5.22 6.02 -17.94
CA THR A 290 -5.05 7.32 -18.60
C THR A 290 -6.40 7.91 -19.03
N VAL A 291 -6.70 9.12 -18.57
CA VAL A 291 -7.92 9.86 -18.94
C VAL A 291 -7.62 10.74 -20.15
N ARG A 292 -8.33 10.52 -21.25
CA ARG A 292 -8.17 11.37 -22.45
C ARG A 292 -8.97 12.65 -22.31
N ILE A 293 -8.37 13.77 -22.73
CA ILE A 293 -9.06 15.05 -22.90
C ILE A 293 -9.52 15.14 -24.35
N TYR A 294 -10.82 15.21 -24.60
CA TYR A 294 -11.39 15.21 -25.94
C TYR A 294 -11.57 16.63 -26.49
N ALA A 295 -11.40 16.82 -27.81
CA ALA A 295 -11.65 18.10 -28.46
C ALA A 295 -13.14 18.51 -28.39
N ASP A 296 -14.05 17.55 -28.44
CA ASP A 296 -15.50 17.72 -28.35
C ASP A 296 -16.11 16.58 -27.52
N VAL A 297 -17.13 16.89 -26.71
CA VAL A 297 -17.85 15.90 -25.88
C VAL A 297 -18.51 14.81 -26.73
N LYS A 298 -18.85 15.10 -27.99
CA LYS A 298 -19.49 14.16 -28.93
C LYS A 298 -18.50 13.37 -29.79
N ASP A 299 -17.21 13.73 -29.77
CA ASP A 299 -16.16 13.05 -30.53
C ASP A 299 -15.06 12.49 -29.62
N SER A 300 -15.23 11.23 -29.23
CA SER A 300 -14.26 10.50 -28.40
C SER A 300 -13.02 10.02 -29.16
N LYS A 301 -12.88 10.31 -30.45
CA LYS A 301 -11.73 9.87 -31.28
C LYS A 301 -10.60 10.90 -31.33
N SER A 302 -10.90 12.17 -31.04
CA SER A 302 -9.96 13.28 -31.18
C SER A 302 -9.51 13.78 -29.81
N ALA A 303 -8.51 13.12 -29.21
CA ALA A 303 -7.92 13.55 -27.94
C ALA A 303 -6.86 14.64 -28.15
N VAL A 304 -6.92 15.71 -27.34
CA VAL A 304 -5.97 16.84 -27.37
C VAL A 304 -4.88 16.72 -26.30
N ALA A 305 -5.13 15.93 -25.24
CA ALA A 305 -4.19 15.64 -24.17
C ALA A 305 -4.58 14.36 -23.43
N SER A 306 -3.77 13.96 -22.46
CA SER A 306 -4.03 12.84 -21.57
C SER A 306 -3.62 13.20 -20.15
N LEU A 307 -4.40 12.75 -19.17
CA LEU A 307 -4.12 12.89 -17.76
C LEU A 307 -3.78 11.52 -17.18
N GLU A 308 -2.71 11.50 -16.39
CA GLU A 308 -2.30 10.37 -15.57
C GLU A 308 -2.76 10.56 -14.13
N TYR A 309 -2.69 9.49 -13.34
CA TYR A 309 -3.02 9.55 -11.92
C TYR A 309 -2.19 10.64 -11.21
N GLY A 310 -2.85 11.48 -10.42
CA GLY A 310 -2.22 12.59 -9.70
C GLY A 310 -2.07 13.89 -10.50
N ASN A 311 -2.40 13.88 -11.80
CA ASN A 311 -2.45 15.13 -12.58
C ASN A 311 -3.64 16.00 -12.15
N ILE A 312 -3.47 17.31 -12.23
CA ILE A 312 -4.45 18.32 -11.88
C ILE A 312 -4.78 19.15 -13.12
N VAL A 313 -6.06 19.43 -13.31
CA VAL A 313 -6.56 20.35 -14.35
C VAL A 313 -7.57 21.32 -13.77
N ASN A 314 -7.62 22.54 -14.31
CA ASN A 314 -8.62 23.52 -13.95
C ASN A 314 -9.83 23.46 -14.90
N VAL A 315 -11.00 23.14 -14.36
CA VAL A 315 -12.28 23.07 -15.06
C VAL A 315 -12.93 24.45 -15.12
N LEU A 316 -13.09 24.97 -16.33
CA LEU A 316 -13.60 26.31 -16.64
C LEU A 316 -15.13 26.34 -16.77
N SER A 317 -15.73 25.26 -17.24
CA SER A 317 -17.18 25.10 -17.38
C SER A 317 -17.59 23.63 -17.27
N VAL A 318 -18.85 23.34 -16.95
CA VAL A 318 -19.37 21.98 -16.77
C VAL A 318 -20.50 21.74 -17.75
N ASN A 319 -20.48 20.59 -18.43
CA ASN A 319 -21.54 20.10 -19.31
C ASN A 319 -21.80 18.61 -19.05
N GLY A 320 -22.84 18.32 -18.26
CA GLY A 320 -23.12 16.95 -17.81
C GLY A 320 -21.99 16.44 -16.93
N SER A 321 -21.44 15.28 -17.29
CA SER A 321 -20.26 14.68 -16.63
C SER A 321 -18.93 15.20 -17.19
N TYR A 322 -18.92 16.15 -18.12
CA TYR A 322 -17.70 16.67 -18.72
C TYR A 322 -17.36 18.08 -18.25
N GLY A 323 -16.07 18.31 -17.99
CA GLY A 323 -15.51 19.61 -17.63
C GLY A 323 -14.68 20.17 -18.77
N GLU A 324 -14.95 21.41 -19.14
CA GLU A 324 -14.13 22.15 -20.09
C GLU A 324 -12.80 22.54 -19.44
N VAL A 325 -11.70 22.19 -20.08
CA VAL A 325 -10.32 22.51 -19.65
C VAL A 325 -9.58 23.19 -20.79
N LYS A 326 -8.49 23.89 -20.47
CA LYS A 326 -7.62 24.52 -21.48
C LYS A 326 -6.21 23.95 -21.36
N ILE A 327 -5.80 23.16 -22.36
CA ILE A 327 -4.49 22.48 -22.39
C ILE A 327 -3.72 22.95 -23.63
N GLY A 328 -2.49 23.47 -23.46
CA GLY A 328 -1.66 23.98 -24.56
C GLY A 328 -2.37 25.04 -25.40
N GLY A 329 -3.08 25.96 -24.75
CA GLY A 329 -3.89 27.00 -25.40
C GLY A 329 -5.20 26.50 -26.05
N LYS A 330 -5.44 25.20 -26.15
CA LYS A 330 -6.62 24.60 -26.80
C LYS A 330 -7.68 24.21 -25.79
N LYS A 331 -8.95 24.39 -26.18
CA LYS A 331 -10.10 23.88 -25.43
C LYS A 331 -10.17 22.35 -25.54
N GLY A 332 -10.50 21.69 -24.44
CA GLY A 332 -10.78 20.27 -24.38
C GLY A 332 -11.78 19.93 -23.28
N TRP A 333 -12.20 18.66 -23.24
CA TRP A 333 -13.22 18.16 -22.33
C TRP A 333 -12.69 16.94 -21.56
N ALA A 334 -12.65 17.06 -20.24
CA ALA A 334 -12.29 16.00 -19.30
C ALA A 334 -13.54 15.29 -18.80
N ASP A 335 -13.50 13.97 -18.68
CA ASP A 335 -14.56 13.16 -18.07
C ASP A 335 -14.48 13.25 -16.54
N LEU A 336 -15.33 14.06 -15.92
CA LEU A 336 -15.33 14.33 -14.48
C LEU A 336 -15.80 13.14 -13.65
N GLU A 337 -16.33 12.07 -14.24
CA GLU A 337 -16.54 10.81 -13.52
C GLU A 337 -15.23 10.15 -13.11
N LYS A 338 -14.14 10.47 -13.81
CA LYS A 338 -12.78 9.95 -13.57
C LYS A 338 -11.88 10.91 -12.80
N LEU A 339 -12.41 12.07 -12.42
CA LEU A 339 -11.72 13.13 -11.72
C LEU A 339 -12.44 13.46 -10.40
N GLU A 340 -11.71 14.05 -9.47
CA GLU A 340 -12.25 14.49 -8.18
C GLU A 340 -11.94 15.96 -7.94
N TYR A 341 -12.96 16.72 -7.50
CA TYR A 341 -12.83 18.15 -7.27
C TYR A 341 -11.86 18.41 -6.11
N ALA A 342 -10.87 19.27 -6.34
CA ALA A 342 -9.83 19.58 -5.37
C ALA A 342 -10.33 20.40 -4.17
N GLY A 343 -11.55 20.92 -4.26
CA GLY A 343 -12.15 21.74 -3.22
C GLY A 343 -11.96 23.24 -3.48
N ALA A 344 -12.40 24.03 -2.50
CA ALA A 344 -12.21 25.48 -2.53
C ALA A 344 -10.76 25.84 -2.18
N ALA A 345 -10.29 26.97 -2.70
CA ALA A 345 -8.93 27.44 -2.47
C ALA A 345 -8.59 27.53 -0.98
N GLN A 346 -7.47 26.93 -0.61
CA GLN A 346 -6.97 26.92 0.76
C GLN A 346 -5.89 27.98 0.96
N LYS A 347 -5.74 28.46 2.20
CA LYS A 347 -4.64 29.34 2.58
C LYS A 347 -3.61 28.52 3.33
N LEU A 348 -2.56 28.14 2.63
CA LEU A 348 -1.41 27.45 3.19
C LEU A 348 -0.35 28.45 3.67
N SER A 349 0.48 28.03 4.61
CA SER A 349 1.63 28.83 5.05
C SER A 349 2.73 28.78 3.99
N ALA A 350 3.53 29.85 3.88
CA ALA A 350 4.68 29.85 2.97
C ALA A 350 5.65 28.74 3.37
N GLY A 351 5.95 27.85 2.42
CA GLY A 351 6.80 26.69 2.65
C GLY A 351 6.06 25.40 3.05
N ASP A 352 4.78 25.47 3.39
CA ASP A 352 3.98 24.33 3.88
C ASP A 352 3.01 23.89 2.79
N ILE A 353 3.55 23.25 1.75
CA ILE A 353 2.78 22.84 0.57
C ILE A 353 1.80 21.74 0.97
N ASN A 354 2.23 20.85 1.87
CA ASN A 354 1.45 19.68 2.25
C ASN A 354 0.43 19.95 3.39
N GLY A 355 0.46 21.14 4.00
CA GLY A 355 -0.47 21.57 5.04
C GLY A 355 -0.27 20.85 6.39
N ASP A 356 0.96 20.51 6.75
CA ASP A 356 1.30 19.92 8.05
C ASP A 356 1.72 20.94 9.11
N GLY A 357 1.77 22.23 8.75
CA GLY A 357 2.15 23.32 9.64
C GLY A 357 3.65 23.56 9.73
N SER A 358 4.46 22.82 8.97
CA SER A 358 5.91 22.97 8.88
C SER A 358 6.33 23.18 7.42
N ALA A 359 7.51 23.76 7.22
CA ALA A 359 8.12 23.87 5.91
C ALA A 359 9.41 23.06 5.94
N ASP A 360 9.38 21.84 5.39
CA ASP A 360 10.44 20.87 5.61
C ASP A 360 10.89 20.13 4.33
N ALA A 361 11.67 19.06 4.51
CA ALA A 361 12.22 18.28 3.40
C ALA A 361 11.14 17.60 2.54
N TYR A 362 9.94 17.39 3.06
CA TYR A 362 8.80 16.84 2.31
C TYR A 362 8.23 17.87 1.34
N ASP A 363 8.09 19.13 1.77
CA ASP A 363 7.67 20.21 0.89
C ASP A 363 8.72 20.49 -0.20
N LEU A 364 10.01 20.44 0.15
CA LEU A 364 11.10 20.50 -0.83
C LEU A 364 11.01 19.39 -1.89
N ALA A 365 10.56 18.18 -1.51
CA ALA A 365 10.35 17.10 -2.47
C ALA A 365 9.18 17.43 -3.43
N LEU A 366 8.10 18.03 -2.94
CA LEU A 366 6.97 18.49 -3.76
C LEU A 366 7.37 19.61 -4.73
N VAL A 367 8.23 20.55 -4.30
CA VAL A 367 8.81 21.58 -5.19
C VAL A 367 9.60 20.93 -6.33
N ASN A 368 10.47 19.97 -6.00
CA ASN A 368 11.28 19.29 -7.02
C ASN A 368 10.43 18.47 -8.00
N GLU A 369 9.37 17.82 -7.52
CA GLU A 369 8.42 17.09 -8.37
C GLU A 369 7.66 18.06 -9.29
N TYR A 370 7.21 19.20 -8.78
CA TYR A 370 6.57 20.23 -9.59
C TYR A 370 7.48 20.75 -10.70
N ILE A 371 8.73 21.10 -10.38
CA ILE A 371 9.72 21.57 -11.38
C ILE A 371 9.97 20.48 -12.44
N THR A 372 10.19 19.24 -12.01
CA THR A 372 10.49 18.11 -12.91
C THR A 372 9.32 17.75 -13.81
N SER A 373 8.10 17.83 -13.29
CA SER A 373 6.88 17.51 -14.04
C SER A 373 6.48 18.63 -15.00
N ARG A 374 6.72 19.90 -14.65
CA ARG A 374 6.40 21.07 -15.51
C ARG A 374 7.08 21.01 -16.88
N GLU A 375 8.28 20.46 -16.98
CA GLU A 375 8.98 20.28 -18.26
C GLU A 375 8.36 19.18 -19.15
N LYS A 376 7.64 18.23 -18.54
CA LYS A 376 7.12 17.03 -19.20
C LYS A 376 5.61 17.10 -19.46
N LEU A 377 4.89 17.82 -18.62
CA LEU A 377 3.46 17.97 -18.69
C LEU A 377 3.06 19.08 -19.66
N PRO A 378 1.96 18.91 -20.40
CA PRO A 378 1.45 19.98 -21.25
C PRO A 378 0.94 21.14 -20.41
N GLU A 379 1.08 22.37 -20.93
CA GLU A 379 0.54 23.58 -20.32
C GLU A 379 -0.94 23.39 -19.94
N GLY A 380 -1.32 23.73 -18.72
CA GLY A 380 -2.68 23.52 -18.19
C GLY A 380 -2.87 22.21 -17.43
N VAL A 381 -1.85 21.34 -17.37
CA VAL A 381 -1.77 20.19 -16.47
C VAL A 381 -0.70 20.44 -15.41
N SER A 382 -1.03 20.17 -14.15
CA SER A 382 -0.15 20.37 -13.00
C SER A 382 -0.08 19.11 -12.13
N VAL A 383 0.88 19.07 -11.20
CA VAL A 383 0.91 18.10 -10.08
C VAL A 383 0.62 18.76 -8.73
N LEU A 384 0.53 20.09 -8.70
CA LEU A 384 0.12 20.89 -7.54
C LEU A 384 -1.05 21.82 -7.90
N THR A 385 -1.95 22.04 -6.97
CA THR A 385 -3.03 23.02 -7.06
C THR A 385 -2.49 24.45 -7.03
N SER A 386 -3.33 25.40 -7.42
CA SER A 386 -3.00 26.83 -7.40
C SER A 386 -2.58 27.36 -6.02
N TRP A 387 -3.16 26.85 -4.92
CA TRP A 387 -2.78 27.26 -3.57
C TRP A 387 -1.53 26.55 -3.04
N GLU A 388 -1.27 25.31 -3.46
CA GLU A 388 -0.01 24.61 -3.19
C GLU A 388 1.15 25.27 -3.93
N ILE A 389 0.94 25.68 -5.19
CA ILE A 389 1.92 26.48 -5.95
C ILE A 389 2.20 27.79 -5.21
N LYS A 390 1.18 28.47 -4.70
CA LYS A 390 1.38 29.70 -3.93
C LYS A 390 2.17 29.46 -2.63
N ALA A 391 2.01 28.32 -1.98
CA ALA A 391 2.80 27.97 -0.80
C ALA A 391 4.25 27.59 -1.14
N ALA A 392 4.45 27.00 -2.32
CA ALA A 392 5.74 26.59 -2.85
C ALA A 392 6.63 27.78 -3.28
N ASP A 393 6.02 28.89 -3.69
CA ASP A 393 6.70 30.10 -4.13
C ASP A 393 7.21 30.89 -2.90
N LEU A 394 8.40 30.54 -2.44
CA LEU A 394 9.04 31.21 -1.31
C LEU A 394 9.67 32.54 -1.70
N SER A 395 9.98 32.71 -2.99
CA SER A 395 10.57 33.94 -3.52
C SER A 395 9.54 35.04 -3.80
N ASP A 396 8.26 34.68 -3.91
CA ASP A 396 7.12 35.54 -4.28
C ASP A 396 7.32 36.20 -5.66
N ASP A 397 8.03 35.50 -6.57
CA ASP A 397 8.30 35.95 -7.94
C ASP A 397 7.27 35.45 -8.95
N GLY A 398 6.36 34.56 -8.52
CA GLY A 398 5.30 33.96 -9.33
C GLY A 398 5.72 32.69 -10.07
N GLU A 399 6.96 32.22 -9.92
CA GLU A 399 7.50 31.06 -10.62
C GLU A 399 8.21 30.07 -9.69
N ILE A 400 7.70 28.85 -9.57
CA ILE A 400 8.42 27.80 -8.83
C ILE A 400 9.68 27.39 -9.59
N ASN A 401 10.86 27.68 -9.03
CA ASN A 401 12.14 27.45 -9.68
C ASN A 401 13.27 27.14 -8.67
N ASN A 402 14.52 27.08 -9.15
CA ASN A 402 15.68 26.75 -8.32
C ASN A 402 15.92 27.76 -7.18
N THR A 403 15.39 28.99 -7.31
CA THR A 403 15.41 29.99 -6.25
C THR A 403 14.59 29.51 -5.05
N ASP A 404 13.38 28.99 -5.26
CA ASP A 404 12.56 28.44 -4.18
C ASP A 404 13.20 27.21 -3.55
N VAL A 405 13.81 26.34 -4.36
CA VAL A 405 14.58 25.18 -3.87
C VAL A 405 15.69 25.62 -2.90
N LEU A 406 16.44 26.66 -3.24
CA LEU A 406 17.48 27.21 -2.37
C LEU A 406 16.88 27.80 -1.09
N LEU A 407 15.75 28.51 -1.18
CA LEU A 407 15.06 29.07 -0.01
C LEU A 407 14.54 27.98 0.93
N TYR A 408 14.02 26.87 0.39
CA TYR A 408 13.66 25.68 1.17
C TYR A 408 14.88 25.08 1.88
N LEU A 409 15.97 24.85 1.14
CA LEU A 409 17.20 24.30 1.72
C LEU A 409 17.74 25.19 2.85
N MET A 410 17.70 26.52 2.70
CA MET A 410 18.09 27.47 3.75
C MET A 410 17.17 27.40 4.96
N ARG A 411 15.86 27.14 4.76
CA ARG A 411 14.88 27.05 5.85
C ARG A 411 14.96 25.74 6.62
N ILE A 412 15.30 24.65 5.94
CA ILE A 412 15.42 23.29 6.52
C ILE A 412 16.76 23.10 7.24
N CYS A 413 17.84 23.69 6.73
CA CYS A 413 19.19 23.49 7.26
C CYS A 413 19.56 24.43 8.42
N ASN A 414 18.70 25.39 8.77
CA ASN A 414 18.83 26.28 9.93
C ASN A 414 17.98 25.75 11.08
#